data_AF-A0A7S3MPR2-F1
#
_entry.id   AF-A0A7S3MPR2-F1
#
_cell.length_a   1.000
_cell.length_b   1.000
_cell.length_c   1.000
_cell.angle_alpha   90.00
_cell.angle_beta   90.00
_cell.angle_gamma   90.00
#
_symmetry.space_group_name_H-M   'P 1'
#
loop_
_entity.id
_entity.type
_entity.pdbx_description
1 polymer ?
#
loop_
_entity_poly.entity_id
_entity_poly.type
_entity_poly.pdbx_seq_one_letter_code
_entity_poly.pdbx_strand_id
1 'polypeptide(L)'
;CQKIYSVKTGDQIYSCSNSHVSNLCEEGYCTENQSGNSVCAAADKNVQGYLNECSDDEDCKSTGSLEFPSRCMCGLSGESYCTLYAGDQPRMKVFELTKEWYYKYSQNCNTGRRNKEDCKADFWEDDYNEYKYYIVYASVFPYVHKSVDCVLKVFQKNYYEAKEDYQPECPQYNCNNFDSTSNPPVCVMYDSNSKSYSIDTSNCATGMDCINSISLDPQANVTCSESSAVEFITTKKFPGEKCQKDSDCGEYTTGKCENNRCQGKGKGVPFDVPSGKPGDYYCNPGLYYDGTECVEQKSLGGSCTRTNECQNDAVCDYNLAGNQVCQKIYSVKTGDQIYSCSNSHVSNLCE
;
A
#
# COMPACT_ATOMS: atom_id res chain seq x y z
N CYS A 1 27.00 -4.03 2.41
CA CYS A 1 25.59 -3.86 2.81
C CYS A 1 25.24 -4.87 3.88
N GLN A 2 24.18 -4.60 4.64
CA GLN A 2 23.70 -5.43 5.74
C GLN A 2 22.24 -5.80 5.45
N LYS A 3 21.85 -7.04 5.75
CA LYS A 3 20.50 -7.55 5.48
C LYS A 3 19.46 -6.68 6.20
N ILE A 4 18.34 -6.39 5.53
CA ILE A 4 17.23 -5.64 6.15
C ILE A 4 16.72 -6.42 7.37
N TYR A 5 16.45 -5.73 8.47
CA TYR A 5 15.93 -6.31 9.71
C TYR A 5 16.75 -7.50 10.26
N SER A 6 18.08 -7.39 10.22
CA SER A 6 19.01 -8.45 10.65
C SER A 6 19.86 -8.11 11.87
N VAL A 7 19.91 -6.84 12.30
CA VAL A 7 20.70 -6.41 13.46
C VAL A 7 19.88 -6.62 14.72
N LYS A 8 20.47 -7.29 15.72
CA LYS A 8 19.72 -7.67 16.91
C LYS A 8 19.45 -6.47 17.81
N THR A 9 18.37 -6.53 18.58
CA THR A 9 18.11 -5.56 19.64
C THR A 9 19.30 -5.49 20.60
N GLY A 10 19.77 -4.27 20.89
CA GLY A 10 20.94 -3.98 21.71
C GLY A 10 22.25 -3.79 20.94
N ASP A 11 22.33 -4.24 19.68
CA ASP A 11 23.53 -4.06 18.86
C ASP A 11 23.65 -2.63 18.35
N GLN A 12 24.90 -2.13 18.24
CA GLN A 12 25.18 -0.78 17.76
C GLN A 12 24.96 -0.64 16.24
N ILE A 13 24.39 0.50 15.86
CA ILE A 13 24.26 0.94 14.46
C ILE A 13 24.88 2.33 14.31
N TYR A 14 25.21 2.73 13.09
CA TYR A 14 25.90 4.01 12.85
C TYR A 14 25.04 5.22 13.22
N SER A 15 23.76 5.19 12.88
CA SER A 15 22.82 6.26 13.19
C SER A 15 21.41 5.73 13.35
N CYS A 16 20.66 6.35 14.25
CA CYS A 16 19.23 6.20 14.38
C CYS A 16 18.55 7.47 13.85
N SER A 17 17.55 7.32 12.99
CA SER A 17 16.79 8.47 12.52
C SER A 17 15.91 9.05 13.63
N ASN A 18 15.56 10.33 13.57
CA ASN A 18 14.63 10.95 14.52
C ASN A 18 13.24 10.27 14.53
N SER A 19 12.89 9.54 13.47
CA SER A 19 11.66 8.74 13.44
C SER A 19 11.74 7.46 14.28
N HIS A 20 12.92 7.15 14.84
CA HIS A 20 13.23 5.90 15.54
C HIS A 20 13.08 4.63 14.70
N VAL A 21 12.78 4.76 13.41
CA VAL A 21 12.67 3.65 12.46
C VAL A 21 14.03 3.37 11.83
N SER A 22 14.39 2.09 11.79
CA SER A 22 15.60 1.58 11.14
C SER A 22 15.31 0.30 10.39
N ASN A 23 15.61 0.32 9.09
CA ASN A 23 15.57 -0.87 8.25
C ASN A 23 16.69 -1.89 8.57
N LEU A 24 17.61 -1.58 9.48
CA LEU A 24 18.67 -2.53 9.90
C LEU A 24 18.21 -3.41 11.06
N CYS A 25 17.42 -2.86 11.97
CA CYS A 25 17.09 -3.49 13.25
C CYS A 25 16.02 -4.57 13.09
N GLU A 26 16.15 -5.69 13.79
CA GLU A 26 15.32 -6.86 13.58
C GLU A 26 13.83 -6.65 13.87
N GLU A 27 13.51 -5.65 14.70
CA GLU A 27 12.17 -5.13 15.02
C GLU A 27 11.85 -3.79 14.33
N GLY A 28 12.74 -3.30 13.48
CA GLY A 28 12.54 -2.05 12.73
C GLY A 28 12.79 -0.76 13.54
N TYR A 29 13.24 -0.87 14.79
CA TYR A 29 13.38 0.25 15.72
C TYR A 29 14.81 0.46 16.24
N CYS A 30 15.15 1.72 16.51
CA CYS A 30 16.43 2.12 17.08
C CYS A 30 16.27 3.25 18.11
N THR A 31 17.29 3.42 18.95
CA THR A 31 17.40 4.51 19.91
C THR A 31 18.86 4.90 20.14
N GLU A 32 19.11 5.94 20.92
CA GLU A 32 20.44 6.26 21.44
C GLU A 32 20.61 5.70 22.85
N ASN A 33 21.73 5.02 23.08
CA ASN A 33 22.08 4.56 24.42
C ASN A 33 22.65 5.70 25.29
N GLN A 34 22.88 5.43 26.58
CA GLN A 34 23.38 6.42 27.55
C GLN A 34 24.74 7.05 27.17
N SER A 35 25.50 6.40 26.29
CA SER A 35 26.78 6.89 25.79
C SER A 35 26.65 7.67 24.48
N GLY A 36 25.43 7.96 24.03
CA GLY A 36 25.14 8.68 22.78
C GLY A 36 25.34 7.86 21.50
N ASN A 37 25.44 6.53 21.61
CA ASN A 37 25.57 5.68 20.42
C ASN A 37 24.20 5.16 19.98
N SER A 38 23.94 5.18 18.69
CA SER A 38 22.75 4.56 18.12
C SER A 38 22.80 3.03 18.26
N VAL A 39 21.71 2.44 18.74
CA VAL A 39 21.55 1.00 18.93
C VAL A 39 20.18 0.55 18.43
N CYS A 40 20.07 -0.70 18.00
CA CYS A 40 18.77 -1.30 17.74
C CYS A 40 18.00 -1.49 19.05
N ALA A 41 16.70 -1.25 19.00
CA ALA A 41 15.81 -1.26 20.16
C ALA A 41 14.53 -2.03 19.84
N ALA A 42 13.89 -2.52 20.89
CA ALA A 42 12.54 -3.05 20.78
C ALA A 42 11.57 -1.91 20.45
N ALA A 43 10.53 -2.22 19.67
CA ALA A 43 9.49 -1.24 19.38
C ALA A 43 8.63 -0.95 20.62
N ASP A 44 8.27 0.31 20.84
CA ASP A 44 7.43 0.69 21.98
C ASP A 44 6.01 0.14 21.85
N LYS A 45 5.42 -0.20 23.00
CA LYS A 45 4.07 -0.77 23.09
C LYS A 45 3.27 -0.11 24.22
N ASN A 46 1.96 -0.30 24.21
CA ASN A 46 1.11 0.18 25.31
C ASN A 46 1.47 -0.55 26.62
N VAL A 47 1.79 0.17 27.69
CA VAL A 47 2.24 -0.38 28.99
C VAL A 47 1.19 -1.27 29.62
N GLN A 48 -0.06 -0.81 29.62
CA GLN A 48 -1.18 -1.56 30.18
C GLN A 48 -1.68 -2.65 29.22
N GLY A 49 -1.26 -2.61 27.95
CA GLY A 49 -1.73 -3.48 26.87
C GLY A 49 -2.79 -2.79 26.02
N TYR A 50 -2.63 -2.87 24.70
CA TYR A 50 -3.47 -2.18 23.72
C TYR A 50 -4.91 -2.71 23.60
N LEU A 51 -5.23 -3.84 24.23
CA LEU A 51 -6.58 -4.42 24.26
C LEU A 51 -7.45 -3.89 25.40
N ASN A 52 -6.85 -3.14 26.33
CA ASN A 52 -7.57 -2.58 27.46
C ASN A 52 -8.31 -1.31 27.04
N GLU A 53 -9.45 -1.10 27.70
CA GLU A 53 -10.19 0.13 27.56
C GLU A 53 -9.41 1.29 28.19
N CYS A 54 -9.59 2.48 27.64
CA CYS A 54 -9.02 3.70 28.15
C CYS A 54 -10.14 4.68 28.51
N SER A 55 -9.92 5.48 29.56
CA SER A 55 -10.80 6.59 29.91
C SER A 55 -10.30 7.89 29.31
N ASP A 56 -8.99 8.06 29.23
CA ASP A 56 -8.32 9.23 28.65
C ASP A 56 -6.91 8.88 28.12
N ASP A 57 -6.23 9.88 27.56
CA ASP A 57 -4.90 9.71 26.94
C ASP A 57 -3.81 9.26 27.95
N GLU A 58 -4.00 9.46 29.27
CA GLU A 58 -3.02 9.03 30.28
C GLU A 58 -3.00 7.52 30.48
N ASP A 59 -4.05 6.81 30.06
CA ASP A 59 -4.10 5.35 30.04
C ASP A 59 -3.26 4.77 28.88
N CYS A 60 -3.00 5.57 27.84
CA CYS A 60 -2.32 5.16 26.61
C CYS A 60 -0.80 5.35 26.63
N LYS A 61 -0.18 5.06 27.78
CA LYS A 61 1.26 5.21 28.00
C LYS A 61 2.07 4.17 27.24
N SER A 62 3.16 4.62 26.63
CA SER A 62 4.12 3.77 25.94
C SER A 62 5.19 3.24 26.90
N THR A 63 5.78 2.09 26.59
CA THR A 63 6.93 1.53 27.32
C THR A 63 8.22 2.35 27.19
N GLY A 64 8.28 3.26 26.22
CA GLY A 64 9.39 4.18 25.98
C GLY A 64 8.98 5.65 26.06
N SER A 65 9.91 6.52 25.70
CA SER A 65 9.72 7.97 25.66
C SER A 65 9.52 8.43 24.22
N LEU A 66 8.31 8.25 23.68
CA LEU A 66 8.01 8.66 22.30
C LEU A 66 7.53 10.11 22.22
N GLU A 67 7.90 10.76 21.11
CA GLU A 67 7.46 12.10 20.70
C GLU A 67 5.98 12.12 20.27
N PHE A 68 5.41 10.96 19.90
CA PHE A 68 4.03 10.79 19.45
C PHE A 68 3.25 9.86 20.39
N PRO A 69 2.55 10.41 21.39
CA PRO A 69 1.76 9.59 22.32
C PRO A 69 0.53 9.01 21.63
N SER A 70 0.22 7.76 21.99
CA SER A 70 -1.05 7.13 21.68
C SER A 70 -2.20 7.90 22.32
N ARG A 71 -3.36 7.87 21.68
CA ARG A 71 -4.57 8.55 22.14
C ARG A 71 -5.66 7.56 22.47
N CYS A 72 -6.48 7.91 23.45
CA CYS A 72 -7.70 7.20 23.77
C CYS A 72 -8.82 7.61 22.81
N MET A 73 -9.43 6.63 22.15
CA MET A 73 -10.42 6.89 21.10
C MET A 73 -11.65 6.01 21.30
N CYS A 74 -12.83 6.62 21.17
CA CYS A 74 -14.10 5.89 21.22
C CYS A 74 -14.24 4.95 20.02
N GLY A 75 -14.48 3.67 20.30
CA GLY A 75 -14.70 2.63 19.32
C GLY A 75 -16.15 2.51 18.87
N LEU A 76 -16.37 1.83 17.74
CA LEU A 76 -17.73 1.54 17.26
C LEU A 76 -18.41 0.43 18.06
N SER A 77 -17.70 -0.18 19.01
CA SER A 77 -18.25 -1.09 20.01
C SER A 77 -19.01 -0.38 21.13
N GLY A 78 -18.83 0.94 21.28
CA GLY A 78 -19.31 1.73 22.42
C GLY A 78 -18.27 1.91 23.53
N GLU A 79 -17.14 1.22 23.45
CA GLU A 79 -16.02 1.33 24.40
C GLU A 79 -14.83 2.08 23.78
N SER A 80 -13.96 2.66 24.60
CA SER A 80 -12.79 3.43 24.14
C SER A 80 -11.49 2.64 24.25
N TYR A 81 -10.61 2.73 23.25
CA TYR A 81 -9.33 2.02 23.22
C TYR A 81 -8.18 2.93 22.76
N CYS A 82 -6.97 2.61 23.20
CA CYS A 82 -5.77 3.32 22.79
C CYS A 82 -5.40 3.03 21.34
N THR A 83 -4.89 4.03 20.63
CA THR A 83 -4.19 3.79 19.36
C THR A 83 -2.98 2.88 19.56
N LEU A 84 -2.58 2.18 18.49
CA LEU A 84 -1.49 1.22 18.56
C LEU A 84 -0.13 1.91 18.40
N TYR A 85 0.80 1.59 19.28
CA TYR A 85 2.22 1.78 19.06
C TYR A 85 2.78 0.67 18.17
N ALA A 86 3.98 0.85 17.62
CA ALA A 86 4.53 -0.08 16.65
C ALA A 86 4.87 -1.47 17.22
N GLY A 87 5.18 -1.54 18.51
CA GLY A 87 5.41 -2.79 19.25
C GLY A 87 4.13 -3.51 19.67
N ASP A 88 2.94 -2.93 19.45
CA ASP A 88 1.68 -3.63 19.67
C ASP A 88 1.45 -4.68 18.58
N GLN A 89 0.85 -5.81 18.96
CA GLN A 89 0.79 -7.02 18.13
C GLN A 89 0.26 -6.81 16.71
N PRO A 90 -0.83 -6.03 16.46
CA PRO A 90 -1.27 -5.83 15.09
C PRO A 90 -0.24 -5.10 14.22
N ARG A 91 0.50 -4.14 14.78
CA ARG A 91 1.60 -3.45 14.07
C ARG A 91 2.81 -4.36 13.90
N MET A 92 3.14 -5.17 14.89
CA MET A 92 4.19 -6.19 14.78
C MET A 92 3.87 -7.23 13.72
N LYS A 93 2.60 -7.62 13.56
CA LYS A 93 2.18 -8.54 12.50
C LYS A 93 2.34 -7.93 11.11
N VAL A 94 2.02 -6.63 10.94
CA VAL A 94 2.33 -5.88 9.70
C VAL A 94 3.84 -5.90 9.42
N PHE A 95 4.65 -5.70 10.46
CA PHE A 95 6.11 -5.71 10.35
C PHE A 95 6.66 -7.09 9.98
N GLU A 96 6.18 -8.17 10.61
CA GLU A 96 6.54 -9.56 10.29
C GLU A 96 6.24 -9.90 8.83
N LEU A 97 5.02 -9.57 8.37
CA LEU A 97 4.62 -9.74 6.98
C LEU A 97 5.53 -8.91 6.06
N THR A 98 5.80 -7.66 6.40
CA THR A 98 6.73 -6.82 5.63
C THR A 98 8.13 -7.42 5.53
N LYS A 99 8.64 -8.03 6.60
CA LYS A 99 9.93 -8.73 6.63
C LYS A 99 9.90 -9.96 5.72
N GLU A 100 8.82 -10.73 5.76
CA GLU A 100 8.59 -11.85 4.85
C GLU A 100 8.55 -11.41 3.38
N TRP A 101 7.82 -10.34 3.06
CA TRP A 101 7.83 -9.74 1.72
C TRP A 101 9.25 -9.50 1.23
N TYR A 102 10.08 -8.81 2.02
CA TYR A 102 11.45 -8.53 1.63
C TYR A 102 12.30 -9.80 1.47
N TYR A 103 12.07 -10.83 2.29
CA TYR A 103 12.88 -12.04 2.28
C TYR A 103 12.47 -13.07 1.22
N LYS A 104 11.19 -13.11 0.84
CA LYS A 104 10.63 -14.20 0.04
C LYS A 104 9.98 -13.80 -1.27
N TYR A 105 9.54 -12.55 -1.43
CA TYR A 105 8.68 -12.19 -2.56
C TYR A 105 9.14 -10.93 -3.30
N SER A 106 9.79 -9.99 -2.62
CA SER A 106 10.15 -8.68 -3.17
C SER A 106 11.11 -8.75 -4.37
N GLN A 107 11.82 -9.87 -4.54
CA GLN A 107 12.68 -10.13 -5.69
C GLN A 107 11.91 -10.36 -7.00
N ASN A 108 10.59 -10.56 -6.95
CA ASN A 108 9.74 -10.63 -8.14
C ASN A 108 9.40 -9.23 -8.69
N CYS A 109 9.74 -8.17 -7.96
CA CYS A 109 9.42 -6.78 -8.28
C CYS A 109 10.60 -5.99 -8.83
N ASN A 110 10.29 -4.95 -9.61
CA ASN A 110 11.27 -3.91 -9.94
C ASN A 110 11.80 -3.26 -8.65
N THR A 111 13.12 -3.13 -8.50
CA THR A 111 13.80 -2.60 -7.31
C THR A 111 13.27 -1.26 -6.80
N GLY A 112 12.97 -0.33 -7.71
CA GLY A 112 12.41 0.99 -7.35
C GLY A 112 10.92 0.95 -7.00
N ARG A 113 10.24 -0.16 -7.33
CA ARG A 113 8.82 -0.39 -7.10
C ARG A 113 8.52 -1.56 -6.16
N ARG A 114 9.52 -2.20 -5.55
CA ARG A 114 9.33 -3.33 -4.65
C ARG A 114 8.48 -3.03 -3.42
N ASN A 115 8.25 -1.76 -3.12
CA ASN A 115 7.37 -1.32 -2.03
C ASN A 115 5.99 -0.86 -2.52
N LYS A 116 5.75 -0.87 -3.83
CA LYS A 116 4.48 -0.46 -4.41
C LYS A 116 3.44 -1.57 -4.23
N GLU A 117 2.22 -1.15 -3.93
CA GLU A 117 1.10 -2.03 -3.60
C GLU A 117 0.69 -2.93 -4.76
N ASP A 118 0.80 -2.45 -5.99
CA ASP A 118 0.57 -3.24 -7.21
C ASP A 118 1.52 -4.45 -7.28
N CYS A 119 2.80 -4.24 -7.03
CA CYS A 119 3.78 -5.30 -7.14
C CYS A 119 3.68 -6.31 -5.99
N LYS A 120 3.37 -5.83 -4.78
CA LYS A 120 3.00 -6.71 -3.67
C LYS A 120 1.77 -7.55 -4.02
N ALA A 121 0.73 -6.96 -4.58
CA ALA A 121 -0.50 -7.66 -4.96
C ALA A 121 -0.26 -8.76 -6.01
N ASP A 122 0.64 -8.53 -6.95
CA ASP A 122 0.92 -9.48 -8.03
C ASP A 122 1.73 -10.70 -7.59
N PHE A 123 2.56 -10.58 -6.54
CA PHE A 123 3.56 -11.60 -6.19
C PHE A 123 3.54 -12.11 -4.76
N TRP A 124 2.76 -11.48 -3.87
CA TRP A 124 2.69 -11.85 -2.46
C TRP A 124 1.43 -12.67 -2.12
N GLU A 125 0.64 -13.04 -3.14
CA GLU A 125 -0.48 -13.98 -3.07
C GLU A 125 -1.39 -13.78 -1.84
N ASP A 126 -1.70 -14.83 -1.08
CA ASP A 126 -2.60 -14.79 0.08
C ASP A 126 -2.03 -13.96 1.25
N ASP A 127 -0.71 -13.97 1.44
CA ASP A 127 -0.02 -13.19 2.47
C ASP A 127 -0.21 -11.67 2.25
N TYR A 128 -0.44 -11.23 1.00
CA TYR A 128 -0.79 -9.84 0.71
C TYR A 128 -2.13 -9.42 1.31
N ASN A 129 -3.12 -10.30 1.24
CA ASN A 129 -4.45 -10.03 1.79
C ASN A 129 -4.39 -9.96 3.32
N GLU A 130 -3.60 -10.83 3.95
CA GLU A 130 -3.32 -10.78 5.38
C GLU A 130 -2.59 -9.47 5.76
N TYR A 131 -1.58 -9.07 4.99
CA TYR A 131 -0.88 -7.79 5.18
C TYR A 131 -1.83 -6.60 5.08
N LYS A 132 -2.70 -6.59 4.07
CA LYS A 132 -3.72 -5.55 3.90
C LYS A 132 -4.73 -5.54 5.04
N TYR A 133 -5.15 -6.70 5.52
CA TYR A 133 -6.02 -6.77 6.68
C TYR A 133 -5.36 -6.13 7.90
N TYR A 134 -4.14 -6.52 8.24
CA TYR A 134 -3.46 -6.02 9.44
C TYR A 134 -3.06 -4.55 9.34
N ILE A 135 -2.66 -4.04 8.16
CA ILE A 135 -2.32 -2.62 8.01
C ILE A 135 -3.58 -1.74 8.19
N VAL A 136 -4.72 -2.19 7.66
CA VAL A 136 -6.01 -1.53 7.83
C VAL A 136 -6.44 -1.62 9.29
N TYR A 137 -6.53 -2.83 9.84
CA TYR A 137 -6.93 -3.08 11.23
C TYR A 137 -6.08 -2.28 12.22
N ALA A 138 -4.75 -2.24 12.04
CA ALA A 138 -3.88 -1.48 12.92
C ALA A 138 -4.07 0.05 12.81
N SER A 139 -4.47 0.56 11.64
CA SER A 139 -4.73 1.99 11.42
C SER A 139 -6.04 2.46 12.04
N VAL A 140 -7.04 1.59 12.16
CA VAL A 140 -8.36 1.90 12.72
C VAL A 140 -8.69 1.11 13.98
N PHE A 141 -7.69 0.53 14.64
CA PHE A 141 -7.87 -0.43 15.73
C PHE A 141 -8.91 0.01 16.77
N PRO A 142 -8.85 1.24 17.34
CA PRO A 142 -9.82 1.64 18.36
C PRO A 142 -11.26 1.60 17.86
N TYR A 143 -11.48 1.89 16.58
CA TYR A 143 -12.80 1.93 15.96
C TYR A 143 -13.39 0.55 15.71
N VAL A 144 -12.55 -0.43 15.37
CA VAL A 144 -13.03 -1.74 14.90
C VAL A 144 -12.92 -2.83 15.95
N HIS A 145 -12.10 -2.61 16.99
CA HIS A 145 -11.93 -3.58 18.06
C HIS A 145 -13.25 -3.87 18.77
N LYS A 146 -13.61 -5.15 18.87
CA LYS A 146 -14.87 -5.66 19.46
C LYS A 146 -16.16 -5.06 18.89
N SER A 147 -16.09 -4.41 17.73
CA SER A 147 -17.26 -3.84 17.08
C SER A 147 -18.05 -4.93 16.36
N VAL A 148 -19.37 -4.77 16.29
CA VAL A 148 -20.24 -5.73 15.59
C VAL A 148 -20.16 -5.52 14.07
N ASP A 149 -20.07 -6.62 13.30
CA ASP A 149 -19.85 -6.59 11.84
C ASP A 149 -20.86 -5.72 11.07
N CYS A 150 -22.11 -5.65 11.52
CA CYS A 150 -23.13 -4.82 10.88
C CYS A 150 -22.84 -3.32 11.04
N VAL A 151 -22.30 -2.89 12.19
CA VAL A 151 -21.85 -1.50 12.43
C VAL A 151 -20.61 -1.21 11.58
N LEU A 152 -19.68 -2.16 11.45
CA LEU A 152 -18.50 -1.98 10.59
C LEU A 152 -18.88 -1.78 9.11
N LYS A 153 -19.88 -2.53 8.62
CA LYS A 153 -20.38 -2.42 7.24
C LYS A 153 -21.11 -1.09 6.95
N VAL A 154 -21.68 -0.46 7.97
CA VAL A 154 -22.43 0.80 7.87
C VAL A 154 -21.53 2.03 8.06
N PHE A 155 -20.57 1.97 8.98
CA PHE A 155 -19.86 3.16 9.47
C PHE A 155 -18.45 3.39 8.92
N GLN A 156 -17.90 2.50 8.09
CA GLN A 156 -16.57 2.70 7.49
C GLN A 156 -16.59 2.75 5.96
N LYS A 157 -17.42 3.62 5.36
CA LYS A 157 -17.21 4.03 3.97
C LYS A 157 -16.23 5.20 3.83
N ASN A 158 -16.07 6.10 4.83
CA ASN A 158 -15.06 7.18 4.79
C ASN A 158 -14.05 7.17 5.98
N TYR A 159 -13.68 5.96 6.46
CA TYR A 159 -12.26 5.57 6.64
C TYR A 159 -11.56 5.53 5.27
N TYR A 160 -12.33 5.24 4.21
CA TYR A 160 -11.86 5.25 2.83
C TYR A 160 -11.83 6.62 2.15
N GLU A 161 -12.29 7.71 2.77
CA GLU A 161 -11.97 9.08 2.31
C GLU A 161 -11.61 10.04 3.47
N ALA A 162 -11.46 9.49 4.68
CA ALA A 162 -10.93 10.12 5.90
C ALA A 162 -11.43 11.55 6.18
N LYS A 163 -12.56 11.62 6.89
CA LYS A 163 -12.69 12.59 7.99
C LYS A 163 -12.55 14.09 7.63
N GLU A 164 -13.17 14.57 6.55
CA GLU A 164 -13.43 16.02 6.40
C GLU A 164 -14.64 16.43 7.26
N ASP A 165 -14.32 16.96 8.45
CA ASP A 165 -15.02 17.93 9.30
C ASP A 165 -16.32 17.61 10.10
N TYR A 166 -16.19 17.77 11.43
CA TYR A 166 -17.02 17.26 12.53
C TYR A 166 -17.70 18.37 13.37
N GLN A 167 -18.95 18.17 13.78
CA GLN A 167 -19.56 18.67 15.03
C GLN A 167 -20.59 17.63 15.58
N PRO A 168 -20.90 17.65 16.89
CA PRO A 168 -21.19 16.47 17.70
C PRO A 168 -22.68 16.20 17.90
N GLU A 169 -23.09 14.97 17.63
CA GLU A 169 -24.13 14.17 18.32
C GLU A 169 -24.33 12.90 17.48
N CYS A 170 -24.05 11.72 18.04
CA CYS A 170 -24.12 10.47 17.29
C CYS A 170 -25.58 10.01 17.12
N PRO A 171 -26.07 9.80 15.89
CA PRO A 171 -27.40 9.26 15.66
C PRO A 171 -27.47 7.75 15.97
N GLN A 172 -28.67 7.26 16.30
CA GLN A 172 -28.94 5.84 16.57
C GLN A 172 -29.38 5.10 15.30
N TYR A 173 -28.92 3.87 15.09
CA TYR A 173 -29.22 3.09 13.88
C TYR A 173 -29.96 1.80 14.23
N ASN A 174 -31.10 1.56 13.60
CA ASN A 174 -31.93 0.40 13.84
C ASN A 174 -32.23 -0.34 12.51
N CYS A 175 -31.92 -1.63 12.47
CA CYS A 175 -32.31 -2.49 11.36
C CYS A 175 -33.77 -2.91 11.53
N ASN A 176 -34.67 -2.32 10.75
CA ASN A 176 -36.10 -2.59 10.82
C ASN A 176 -36.64 -2.74 9.41
N ASN A 177 -37.51 -3.73 9.19
CA ASN A 177 -38.21 -3.83 7.91
C ASN A 177 -39.23 -2.70 7.80
N PHE A 178 -39.25 -2.00 6.67
CA PHE A 178 -40.25 -0.98 6.38
C PHE A 178 -40.60 -0.97 4.90
N ASP A 179 -41.89 -0.81 4.61
CA ASP A 179 -42.36 -0.73 3.23
C ASP A 179 -42.02 0.64 2.64
N SER A 180 -41.17 0.67 1.61
CA SER A 180 -40.96 1.87 0.81
C SER A 180 -41.89 1.91 -0.39
N THR A 181 -42.72 2.94 -0.47
CA THR A 181 -43.61 3.21 -1.63
C THR A 181 -43.01 4.23 -2.62
N SER A 182 -41.77 4.64 -2.39
CA SER A 182 -41.04 5.64 -3.18
C SER A 182 -40.49 5.05 -4.48
N ASN A 183 -40.25 5.89 -5.50
CA ASN A 183 -39.55 5.50 -6.73
C ASN A 183 -38.42 6.50 -7.05
N PRO A 184 -37.12 6.11 -6.92
CA PRO A 184 -36.63 4.79 -6.51
C PRO A 184 -36.97 4.42 -5.05
N PRO A 185 -37.02 3.12 -4.70
CA PRO A 185 -37.32 2.68 -3.33
C PRO A 185 -36.31 3.26 -2.34
N VAL A 186 -36.81 3.71 -1.20
CA VAL A 186 -36.00 4.16 -0.06
C VAL A 186 -35.57 2.93 0.74
N CYS A 187 -34.28 2.83 1.00
CA CYS A 187 -33.67 1.73 1.75
C CYS A 187 -33.05 2.21 3.07
N VAL A 188 -32.91 3.53 3.26
CA VAL A 188 -32.63 4.16 4.57
C VAL A 188 -33.57 5.33 4.78
N MET A 189 -34.30 5.32 5.89
CA MET A 189 -35.12 6.45 6.32
C MET A 189 -34.48 7.18 7.49
N TYR A 190 -34.39 8.50 7.40
CA TYR A 190 -33.96 9.37 8.49
C TYR A 190 -35.16 9.95 9.23
N ASP A 191 -35.20 9.79 10.56
CA ASP A 191 -36.12 10.51 11.43
C ASP A 191 -35.38 11.66 12.13
N SER A 192 -35.71 12.88 11.71
CA SER A 192 -35.12 14.11 12.24
C SER A 192 -35.46 14.36 13.72
N ASN A 193 -36.54 13.78 14.24
CA ASN A 193 -36.97 14.00 15.63
C ASN A 193 -36.19 13.13 16.61
N SER A 194 -36.05 11.85 16.29
CA SER A 194 -35.28 10.90 17.10
C SER A 194 -33.79 10.88 16.74
N LYS A 195 -33.39 11.62 15.70
CA LYS A 195 -32.04 11.59 15.10
C LYS A 195 -31.61 10.14 14.87
N SER A 196 -32.52 9.33 14.32
CA SER A 196 -32.31 7.90 14.12
C SER A 196 -32.57 7.49 12.68
N TYR A 197 -31.94 6.39 12.28
CA TYR A 197 -32.15 5.80 10.96
C TYR A 197 -32.81 4.43 11.08
N SER A 198 -33.76 4.18 10.19
CA SER A 198 -34.30 2.85 9.92
C SER A 198 -33.72 2.34 8.61
N ILE A 199 -33.11 1.16 8.63
CA ILE A 199 -32.44 0.56 7.47
C ILE A 199 -33.16 -0.72 7.06
N ASP A 200 -33.54 -0.78 5.78
CA ASP A 200 -34.12 -1.96 5.13
C ASP A 200 -33.57 -2.09 3.70
N THR A 201 -32.54 -2.92 3.56
CA THR A 201 -31.92 -3.20 2.26
C THR A 201 -32.74 -4.14 1.39
N SER A 202 -33.77 -4.79 1.94
CA SER A 202 -34.66 -5.66 1.16
C SER A 202 -35.55 -4.87 0.20
N ASN A 203 -35.67 -3.55 0.41
CA ASN A 203 -36.31 -2.62 -0.52
C ASN A 203 -35.55 -2.47 -1.85
N CYS A 204 -34.28 -2.89 -1.94
CA CYS A 204 -33.51 -2.82 -3.19
C CYS A 204 -33.66 -4.09 -4.02
N ALA A 205 -34.00 -3.91 -5.31
CA ALA A 205 -34.07 -5.00 -6.27
C ALA A 205 -32.68 -5.61 -6.55
N THR A 206 -32.65 -6.84 -7.05
CA THR A 206 -31.40 -7.53 -7.42
C THR A 206 -30.57 -6.72 -8.42
N GLY A 207 -29.31 -6.44 -8.09
CA GLY A 207 -28.38 -5.64 -8.91
C GLY A 207 -28.33 -4.15 -8.54
N MET A 208 -29.19 -3.71 -7.62
CA MET A 208 -29.16 -2.38 -7.04
C MET A 208 -28.54 -2.40 -5.64
N ASP A 209 -27.79 -1.36 -5.34
CA ASP A 209 -27.24 -1.10 -4.03
C ASP A 209 -28.00 0.04 -3.36
N CYS A 210 -28.10 0.00 -2.03
CA CYS A 210 -28.60 1.10 -1.24
C CYS A 210 -27.53 2.19 -1.07
N ILE A 211 -27.23 2.93 -2.15
CA ILE A 211 -26.13 3.91 -2.20
C ILE A 211 -26.61 5.23 -2.81
N ASN A 212 -26.31 6.35 -2.15
CA ASN A 212 -26.40 7.68 -2.76
C ASN A 212 -25.09 7.96 -3.53
N SER A 213 -25.19 8.12 -4.85
CA SER A 213 -24.04 8.13 -5.77
C SER A 213 -23.31 9.47 -5.89
N ILE A 214 -23.79 10.56 -5.27
CA ILE A 214 -23.25 11.90 -5.55
C ILE A 214 -22.90 12.70 -4.29
N SER A 215 -23.59 12.50 -3.18
CA SER A 215 -23.32 13.22 -1.92
C SER A 215 -24.15 12.62 -0.79
N LEU A 216 -23.50 12.14 0.27
CA LEU A 216 -24.21 11.66 1.45
C LEU A 216 -24.60 12.85 2.33
N ASP A 217 -25.87 13.24 2.26
CA ASP A 217 -26.48 14.10 3.28
C ASP A 217 -26.84 13.23 4.50
N PRO A 218 -26.21 13.43 5.67
CA PRO A 218 -26.51 12.68 6.87
C PRO A 218 -27.94 12.93 7.37
N GLN A 219 -28.70 13.90 6.86
CA GLN A 219 -30.07 14.18 7.30
C GLN A 219 -31.11 13.82 6.24
N ALA A 220 -30.79 12.88 5.34
CA ALA A 220 -31.65 12.51 4.22
C ALA A 220 -31.93 11.00 4.12
N ASN A 221 -33.04 10.68 3.46
CA ASN A 221 -33.37 9.32 3.06
C ASN A 221 -32.43 8.85 1.93
N VAL A 222 -32.08 7.56 1.91
CA VAL A 222 -31.28 6.95 0.83
C VAL A 222 -32.17 6.06 -0.01
N THR A 223 -32.04 6.18 -1.33
CA THR A 223 -32.74 5.33 -2.29
C THR A 223 -31.82 4.32 -2.95
N CYS A 224 -32.38 3.21 -3.41
CA CYS A 224 -31.65 2.20 -4.18
C CYS A 224 -31.16 2.76 -5.53
N SER A 225 -29.94 2.43 -5.92
CA SER A 225 -29.29 2.84 -7.17
C SER A 225 -28.51 1.67 -7.80
N GLU A 226 -28.18 1.74 -9.08
CA GLU A 226 -27.45 0.66 -9.75
C GLU A 226 -26.00 0.55 -9.27
N SER A 227 -25.54 -0.68 -9.02
CA SER A 227 -24.18 -0.99 -8.57
C SER A 227 -23.13 -0.67 -9.65
N SER A 228 -22.39 0.44 -9.51
CA SER A 228 -21.26 0.75 -10.40
C SER A 228 -19.98 0.04 -9.94
N ALA A 229 -19.85 -1.25 -10.22
CA ALA A 229 -18.66 -2.05 -9.92
C ALA A 229 -17.39 -1.70 -10.76
N VAL A 230 -17.20 -0.44 -11.19
CA VAL A 230 -16.15 -0.09 -12.18
C VAL A 230 -15.28 1.12 -11.78
N GLU A 231 -15.33 1.61 -10.54
CA GLU A 231 -14.66 2.89 -10.18
C GLU A 231 -13.21 2.80 -9.67
N PHE A 232 -12.50 1.67 -9.79
CA PHE A 232 -11.09 1.57 -9.33
C PHE A 232 -10.00 1.78 -10.39
N ILE A 233 -10.30 2.33 -11.57
CA ILE A 233 -9.28 2.56 -12.61
C ILE A 233 -9.29 4.01 -13.08
N THR A 234 -8.86 4.92 -12.21
CA THR A 234 -8.63 6.33 -12.58
C THR A 234 -7.17 6.65 -12.91
N THR A 235 -6.25 5.68 -12.85
CA THR A 235 -4.91 5.84 -13.43
C THR A 235 -4.81 5.10 -14.77
N LYS A 236 -4.79 5.87 -15.85
CA LYS A 236 -4.43 5.45 -17.21
C LYS A 236 -3.23 4.47 -17.22
N LYS A 237 -3.39 3.29 -17.83
CA LYS A 237 -2.45 2.14 -17.77
C LYS A 237 -1.28 2.18 -18.79
N PHE A 238 -0.20 1.46 -18.53
CA PHE A 238 1.01 1.37 -19.38
C PHE A 238 1.02 0.13 -20.29
N PRO A 239 1.90 0.08 -21.31
CA PRO A 239 2.08 -1.10 -22.14
C PRO A 239 2.34 -2.38 -21.33
N GLY A 240 1.60 -3.45 -21.62
CA GLY A 240 1.67 -4.74 -20.94
C GLY A 240 0.73 -4.89 -19.74
N GLU A 241 0.20 -3.79 -19.18
CA GLU A 241 -0.71 -3.85 -18.03
C GLU A 241 -2.09 -4.38 -18.41
N LYS A 242 -2.76 -5.04 -17.46
CA LYS A 242 -4.06 -5.68 -17.71
C LYS A 242 -5.14 -4.64 -18.00
N CYS A 243 -5.93 -4.84 -19.05
CA CYS A 243 -7.04 -3.97 -19.41
C CYS A 243 -8.30 -4.78 -19.73
N GLN A 244 -9.46 -4.13 -19.59
CA GLN A 244 -10.75 -4.69 -20.00
C GLN A 244 -11.28 -4.00 -21.26
N LYS A 245 -10.92 -2.73 -21.46
CA LYS A 245 -11.32 -1.91 -22.60
C LYS A 245 -10.23 -0.91 -22.97
N ASP A 246 -10.25 -0.44 -24.20
CA ASP A 246 -9.28 0.51 -24.77
C ASP A 246 -9.08 1.77 -23.91
N SER A 247 -10.16 2.29 -23.32
CA SER A 247 -10.12 3.49 -22.48
C SER A 247 -9.32 3.32 -21.18
N ASP A 248 -9.04 2.08 -20.77
CA ASP A 248 -8.18 1.82 -19.61
C ASP A 248 -6.71 2.15 -19.91
N CYS A 249 -6.34 2.14 -21.19
CA CYS A 249 -4.96 2.29 -21.64
C CYS A 249 -4.55 3.76 -21.73
N GLY A 250 -3.39 4.05 -21.18
CA GLY A 250 -2.90 5.39 -20.91
C GLY A 250 -2.11 6.03 -22.03
N GLU A 251 -1.56 7.22 -21.74
CA GLU A 251 -0.91 8.08 -22.73
C GLU A 251 0.33 7.46 -23.39
N TYR A 252 0.98 6.50 -22.73
CA TYR A 252 2.16 5.79 -23.25
C TYR A 252 1.82 4.56 -24.10
N THR A 253 0.53 4.30 -24.31
CA THR A 253 0.07 3.13 -25.07
C THR A 253 -0.38 3.55 -26.47
N THR A 254 -0.72 2.57 -27.30
CA THR A 254 -1.47 2.77 -28.54
C THR A 254 -2.96 3.05 -28.31
N GLY A 255 -3.41 3.06 -27.05
CA GLY A 255 -4.82 3.17 -26.66
C GLY A 255 -5.61 1.88 -26.86
N LYS A 256 -4.96 0.77 -27.21
CA LYS A 256 -5.63 -0.51 -27.49
C LYS A 256 -5.44 -1.52 -26.38
N CYS A 257 -6.53 -2.19 -26.03
CA CYS A 257 -6.56 -3.34 -25.15
C CYS A 257 -6.68 -4.63 -25.97
N GLU A 258 -5.58 -5.35 -26.16
CA GLU A 258 -5.55 -6.60 -26.90
C GLU A 258 -5.07 -7.73 -26.00
N ASN A 259 -5.73 -8.89 -26.05
CA ASN A 259 -5.47 -10.04 -25.17
C ASN A 259 -5.46 -9.67 -23.68
N ASN A 260 -6.40 -8.80 -23.27
CA ASN A 260 -6.49 -8.23 -21.93
C ASN A 260 -5.23 -7.46 -21.48
N ARG A 261 -4.43 -6.92 -22.42
CA ARG A 261 -3.25 -6.10 -22.12
C ARG A 261 -3.19 -4.84 -22.97
N CYS A 262 -2.79 -3.73 -22.35
CA CYS A 262 -2.57 -2.48 -23.06
C CYS A 262 -1.39 -2.60 -24.01
N GLN A 263 -1.58 -2.23 -25.26
CA GLN A 263 -0.57 -2.40 -26.29
C GLN A 263 0.31 -1.14 -26.40
N GLY A 264 1.63 -1.33 -26.30
CA GLY A 264 2.64 -0.35 -26.67
C GLY A 264 3.10 -0.48 -28.12
N LYS A 265 4.18 0.21 -28.45
CA LYS A 265 4.87 0.15 -29.73
C LYS A 265 5.60 -1.20 -29.88
N GLY A 266 5.41 -1.83 -31.03
CA GLY A 266 6.08 -3.06 -31.41
C GLY A 266 7.52 -2.84 -31.89
N LYS A 267 8.25 -3.94 -32.04
CA LYS A 267 9.63 -3.94 -32.52
C LYS A 267 9.72 -3.39 -33.95
N GLY A 268 10.72 -2.56 -34.24
CA GLY A 268 11.03 -2.13 -35.61
C GLY A 268 10.08 -1.08 -36.19
N VAL A 269 9.31 -0.40 -35.32
CA VAL A 269 8.38 0.66 -35.73
C VAL A 269 8.92 1.99 -35.21
N PRO A 270 9.41 2.89 -36.09
CA PRO A 270 9.86 4.22 -35.70
C PRO A 270 8.73 5.07 -35.12
N PHE A 271 9.05 5.88 -34.11
CA PHE A 271 8.12 6.86 -33.56
C PHE A 271 8.83 8.04 -32.92
N ASP A 272 8.19 9.19 -33.00
CA ASP A 272 8.64 10.40 -32.31
C ASP A 272 8.21 10.34 -30.84
N VAL A 273 9.17 10.55 -29.94
CA VAL A 273 8.90 10.66 -28.51
C VAL A 273 8.51 12.11 -28.19
N PRO A 274 7.33 12.35 -27.58
CA PRO A 274 6.95 13.70 -27.17
C PRO A 274 8.00 14.32 -26.23
N SER A 275 8.27 15.61 -26.41
CA SER A 275 9.27 16.33 -25.62
C SER A 275 9.02 16.17 -24.11
N GLY A 276 10.06 15.84 -23.35
CA GLY A 276 9.99 15.63 -21.90
C GLY A 276 9.40 14.28 -21.48
N LYS A 277 9.07 13.38 -22.41
CA LYS A 277 8.63 12.01 -22.10
C LYS A 277 9.77 11.01 -22.38
N PRO A 278 9.91 9.96 -21.55
CA PRO A 278 10.88 8.89 -21.82
C PRO A 278 10.35 7.92 -22.89
N GLY A 279 11.13 7.68 -23.94
CA GLY A 279 10.73 6.84 -25.07
C GLY A 279 10.46 5.38 -24.71
N ASP A 280 11.16 4.85 -23.71
CA ASP A 280 11.01 3.45 -23.27
C ASP A 280 9.62 3.13 -22.73
N TYR A 281 8.89 4.13 -22.23
CA TYR A 281 7.55 3.91 -21.68
C TYR A 281 6.53 3.53 -22.76
N TYR A 282 6.84 3.80 -24.02
CA TYR A 282 5.98 3.47 -25.14
C TYR A 282 6.17 2.05 -25.65
N CYS A 283 7.26 1.36 -25.30
CA CYS A 283 7.59 0.06 -25.85
C CYS A 283 6.82 -1.09 -25.19
N ASN A 284 6.47 -2.11 -25.97
CA ASN A 284 5.93 -3.35 -25.41
C ASN A 284 6.92 -4.04 -24.46
N PRO A 285 6.45 -4.80 -23.45
CA PRO A 285 7.32 -5.54 -22.54
C PRO A 285 8.35 -6.40 -23.29
N GLY A 286 9.60 -6.36 -22.83
CA GLY A 286 10.73 -7.05 -23.48
C GLY A 286 11.46 -6.22 -24.54
N LEU A 287 11.03 -4.98 -24.78
CA LEU A 287 11.64 -4.04 -25.71
C LEU A 287 12.11 -2.77 -24.99
N TYR A 288 13.07 -2.05 -25.58
CA TYR A 288 13.53 -0.73 -25.13
C TYR A 288 13.65 0.24 -26.29
N TYR A 289 13.71 1.55 -26.01
CA TYR A 289 13.84 2.58 -27.04
C TYR A 289 15.31 2.91 -27.32
N ASP A 290 15.74 2.71 -28.57
CA ASP A 290 17.11 2.95 -29.00
C ASP A 290 17.41 4.40 -29.41
N GLY A 291 16.38 5.26 -29.42
CA GLY A 291 16.46 6.63 -29.93
C GLY A 291 15.67 6.84 -31.22
N THR A 292 15.20 5.77 -31.86
CA THR A 292 14.37 5.82 -33.08
C THR A 292 13.15 4.91 -32.96
N GLU A 293 13.33 3.70 -32.45
CA GLU A 293 12.30 2.67 -32.41
C GLU A 293 12.43 1.76 -31.18
N CYS A 294 11.43 0.90 -30.98
CA CYS A 294 11.53 -0.16 -29.98
C CYS A 294 12.33 -1.34 -30.54
N VAL A 295 13.35 -1.78 -29.79
CA VAL A 295 14.22 -2.92 -30.14
C VAL A 295 14.28 -3.90 -28.98
N GLU A 296 14.79 -5.12 -29.23
CA GLU A 296 14.90 -6.15 -28.20
C GLU A 296 15.87 -5.75 -27.08
N GLN A 297 15.48 -6.04 -25.84
CA GLN A 297 16.38 -5.95 -24.70
C GLN A 297 17.60 -6.88 -24.86
N LYS A 298 18.74 -6.38 -24.42
CA LYS A 298 20.04 -7.05 -24.48
C LYS A 298 20.13 -8.13 -23.40
N SER A 299 20.63 -9.30 -23.80
CA SER A 299 20.88 -10.42 -22.91
C SER A 299 22.06 -10.15 -21.96
N LEU A 300 22.17 -10.98 -20.93
CA LEU A 300 23.34 -10.99 -20.03
C LEU A 300 24.66 -11.02 -20.81
N GLY A 301 25.62 -10.22 -20.35
CA GLY A 301 26.92 -10.00 -21.00
C GLY A 301 26.90 -9.02 -22.18
N GLY A 302 25.72 -8.60 -22.67
CA GLY A 302 25.60 -7.61 -23.73
C GLY A 302 26.03 -6.21 -23.28
N SER A 303 26.75 -5.47 -24.13
CA SER A 303 27.19 -4.10 -23.84
C SER A 303 26.01 -3.14 -23.75
N CYS A 304 25.97 -2.32 -22.72
CA CYS A 304 24.85 -1.43 -22.43
C CYS A 304 25.34 -0.05 -21.96
N THR A 305 24.46 0.94 -22.03
CA THR A 305 24.71 2.26 -21.41
C THR A 305 23.65 2.65 -20.38
N ARG A 306 22.47 2.03 -20.46
CA ARG A 306 21.33 2.27 -19.59
C ARG A 306 20.69 0.95 -19.20
N THR A 307 20.13 0.88 -17.99
CA THR A 307 19.57 -0.38 -17.45
C THR A 307 18.36 -0.88 -18.23
N ASN A 308 17.53 0.01 -18.77
CA ASN A 308 16.39 -0.32 -19.63
C ASN A 308 16.79 -1.03 -20.94
N GLU A 309 18.05 -0.94 -21.37
CA GLU A 309 18.56 -1.68 -22.54
C GLU A 309 18.72 -3.17 -22.24
N CYS A 310 18.80 -3.57 -20.97
CA CYS A 310 18.99 -4.94 -20.55
C CYS A 310 17.66 -5.66 -20.33
N GLN A 311 17.68 -7.00 -20.36
CA GLN A 311 16.53 -7.82 -19.95
C GLN A 311 16.05 -7.43 -18.55
N ASN A 312 14.76 -7.63 -18.27
CA ASN A 312 14.12 -7.16 -17.03
C ASN A 312 14.75 -7.69 -15.73
N ASP A 313 15.49 -8.81 -15.79
CA ASP A 313 16.23 -9.40 -14.66
C ASP A 313 17.72 -9.00 -14.65
N ALA A 314 18.10 -7.95 -15.38
CA ALA A 314 19.45 -7.47 -15.52
C ALA A 314 19.58 -5.95 -15.30
N VAL A 315 20.74 -5.55 -14.77
CA VAL A 315 21.17 -4.15 -14.62
C VAL A 315 22.32 -3.87 -15.57
N CYS A 316 22.37 -2.65 -16.11
CA CYS A 316 23.56 -2.19 -16.82
C CYS A 316 24.58 -1.66 -15.83
N ASP A 317 25.69 -2.39 -15.64
CA ASP A 317 26.73 -2.02 -14.68
C ASP A 317 28.10 -2.56 -15.13
N TYR A 318 29.16 -2.06 -14.51
CA TYR A 318 30.54 -2.48 -14.79
C TYR A 318 30.81 -3.90 -14.28
N ASN A 319 31.36 -4.75 -15.13
CA ASN A 319 31.94 -6.02 -14.71
C ASN A 319 33.37 -5.82 -14.15
N LEU A 320 33.96 -6.87 -13.57
CA LEU A 320 35.33 -6.81 -13.01
C LEU A 320 36.42 -6.44 -14.05
N ALA A 321 36.14 -6.58 -15.34
CA ALA A 321 37.03 -6.13 -16.42
C ALA A 321 36.86 -4.65 -16.78
N GLY A 322 35.97 -3.91 -16.10
CA GLY A 322 35.70 -2.49 -16.33
C GLY A 322 34.83 -2.18 -17.54
N ASN A 323 34.07 -3.16 -18.04
CA ASN A 323 33.13 -2.95 -19.15
C ASN A 323 31.69 -2.85 -18.63
N GLN A 324 30.92 -1.86 -19.10
CA GLN A 324 29.48 -1.81 -18.85
C GLN A 324 28.75 -2.86 -19.66
N VAL A 325 28.16 -3.83 -18.96
CA VAL A 325 27.41 -4.92 -19.56
C VAL A 325 26.16 -5.21 -18.76
N CYS A 326 25.19 -5.87 -19.39
CA CYS A 326 24.00 -6.37 -18.72
C CYS A 326 24.40 -7.51 -17.78
N GLN A 327 24.20 -7.31 -16.49
CA GLN A 327 24.53 -8.27 -15.45
C GLN A 327 23.27 -8.61 -14.67
N LYS A 328 23.15 -9.87 -14.24
CA LYS A 328 21.96 -10.32 -13.53
C LYS A 328 21.86 -9.59 -12.19
N ILE A 329 20.67 -9.06 -11.89
CA ILE A 329 20.44 -8.40 -10.61
C ILE A 329 20.60 -9.39 -9.45
N TYR A 330 21.14 -8.93 -8.32
CA TYR A 330 21.33 -9.72 -7.10
C TYR A 330 22.08 -11.05 -7.32
N SER A 331 23.05 -11.06 -8.22
CA SER A 331 23.80 -12.26 -8.60
C SER A 331 25.16 -12.38 -7.90
N VAL A 332 25.65 -11.30 -7.29
CA VAL A 332 26.95 -11.25 -6.60
C VAL A 332 26.76 -11.54 -5.12
N LYS A 333 27.48 -12.53 -4.58
CA LYS A 333 27.28 -12.99 -3.21
C LYS A 333 27.97 -12.12 -2.17
N THR A 334 27.54 -12.26 -0.92
CA THR A 334 28.20 -11.63 0.21
C THR A 334 29.68 -12.04 0.28
N GLY A 335 30.57 -11.04 0.20
CA GLY A 335 32.02 -11.24 0.24
C GLY A 335 32.71 -11.27 -1.13
N ASP A 336 31.94 -11.34 -2.22
CA ASP A 336 32.49 -11.31 -3.58
C ASP A 336 32.90 -9.89 -4.01
N GLN A 337 33.86 -9.81 -4.93
CA GLN A 337 34.37 -8.55 -5.45
C GLN A 337 33.41 -7.96 -6.49
N ILE A 338 33.23 -6.63 -6.44
CA ILE A 338 32.55 -5.84 -7.48
C ILE A 338 33.51 -4.78 -8.03
N TYR A 339 33.24 -4.30 -9.24
CA TYR A 339 34.10 -3.31 -9.91
C TYR A 339 34.16 -1.98 -9.15
N SER A 340 33.01 -1.46 -8.73
CA SER A 340 32.92 -0.21 -7.98
C SER A 340 31.66 -0.17 -7.13
N CYS A 341 31.74 0.45 -5.96
CA CYS A 341 30.59 0.70 -5.09
C CYS A 341 30.07 2.12 -5.34
N SER A 342 28.75 2.27 -5.56
CA SER A 342 28.12 3.57 -5.72
C SER A 342 28.21 4.39 -4.43
N ASN A 343 28.20 5.73 -4.54
CA ASN A 343 28.20 6.63 -3.38
C ASN A 343 26.93 6.49 -2.51
N SER A 344 25.84 5.96 -3.08
CA SER A 344 24.64 5.61 -2.33
C SER A 344 24.77 4.28 -1.58
N HIS A 345 25.86 3.53 -1.78
CA HIS A 345 26.12 2.20 -1.22
C HIS A 345 25.00 1.18 -1.49
N VAL A 346 24.21 1.42 -2.54
CA VAL A 346 23.15 0.54 -3.03
C VAL A 346 23.58 0.07 -4.41
N SER A 347 23.63 -1.25 -4.60
CA SER A 347 23.95 -1.89 -5.88
C SER A 347 22.84 -2.86 -6.25
N ASN A 348 22.42 -2.84 -7.52
CA ASN A 348 21.48 -3.82 -8.05
C ASN A 348 22.18 -5.15 -8.39
N LEU A 349 23.51 -5.24 -8.27
CA LEU A 349 24.29 -6.46 -8.54
C LEU A 349 24.38 -7.40 -7.33
N CYS A 350 24.46 -6.86 -6.11
CA CYS A 350 24.78 -7.64 -4.90
C CYS A 350 23.52 -8.17 -4.21
N GLU A 351 23.51 -9.44 -3.81
CA GLU A 351 22.40 -10.11 -3.09
C GLU A 351 22.00 -9.45 -1.75
#